data_AF-A0A7S2RLK5-F1
#
_entry.id   AF-A0A7S2RLK5-F1
#
_cell.length_a   1.000
_cell.length_b   1.000
_cell.length_c   1.000
_cell.angle_alpha   90.00
_cell.angle_beta   90.00
_cell.angle_gamma   90.00
#
_symmetry.space_group_name_H-M   'P 1'
#
loop_
_entity.id
_entity.type
_entity.pdbx_description
1 polymer ?
#
loop_
_entity_poly.entity_id
_entity_poly.type
_entity_poly.pdbx_seq_one_letter_code
_entity_poly.pdbx_strand_id
1 'polypeptide(L)'
;SHQSSAARCSCRGISKEYPKSHRSMAEQELRQRKPAAAEADKPAAPGAAVKQPPKRLEFSREKEAERWTKLISSASESAPPAAVPYLKMMAPVLSAVLVGLHMALPLILSAAAAVDKFFQVVPAQLLVAVFGALICFFGGMYPATIAAMEAWQQAGGRRAYENARDLYIEFKRVMHKSAEDDLKDEDGDGIADVDQISGKELFMRKAHIALTTCDPDKLNGAIQGIYTGWVGVIAVLKIQFAKTIALGSAIGDFLYSPALRVATPVLVHLIPEDYHRWIPSLVLYVCKSIALSIAWYVQRVISAFHSAIRGGLLCSRGVLNFMNSRGIIDFNDTESYLDEIVGWSLAAAGFYFQFMMGFSMPFPFNLLLWPFGVAEWYIVWTVSS
;
A
#
# COMPACT_ATOMS: atom_id res chain seq x y z
N SER A 1 -59.67 8.59 -21.64
CA SER A 1 -59.81 9.60 -20.57
C SER A 1 -59.47 8.97 -19.23
N HIS A 2 -58.18 8.87 -18.89
CA HIS A 2 -57.76 8.56 -17.52
C HIS A 2 -56.63 9.50 -17.15
N GLN A 3 -56.94 10.41 -16.22
CA GLN A 3 -56.05 11.45 -15.73
C GLN A 3 -55.06 10.87 -14.72
N SER A 4 -53.80 11.13 -15.03
CA SER A 4 -52.64 11.11 -14.15
C SER A 4 -52.83 12.12 -13.00
N SER A 5 -52.57 11.70 -11.75
CA SER A 5 -52.38 12.62 -10.62
C SER A 5 -50.96 12.43 -10.10
N ALA A 6 -50.10 13.35 -10.51
CA ALA A 6 -48.71 13.45 -10.09
C ALA A 6 -48.63 14.12 -8.71
N ALA A 7 -48.07 13.39 -7.74
CA ALA A 7 -47.70 13.92 -6.44
C ALA A 7 -46.48 14.86 -6.59
N ARG A 8 -46.69 16.16 -6.39
CA ARG A 8 -45.62 17.15 -6.26
C ARG A 8 -45.01 17.05 -4.86
N CYS A 9 -43.79 16.53 -4.78
CA CYS A 9 -43.00 16.60 -3.55
C CYS A 9 -42.35 17.99 -3.48
N SER A 10 -42.77 18.79 -2.49
CA SER A 10 -42.27 20.13 -2.22
C SER A 10 -41.02 20.05 -1.34
N CYS A 11 -39.84 20.22 -1.92
CA CYS A 11 -38.60 20.39 -1.17
C CYS A 11 -38.53 21.82 -0.59
N ARG A 12 -39.12 22.03 0.59
CA ARG A 12 -38.83 23.20 1.43
C ARG A 12 -37.44 23.05 2.03
N GLY A 13 -36.59 24.05 1.78
CA GLY A 13 -35.23 24.13 2.29
C GLY A 13 -35.18 24.09 3.82
N ILE A 14 -34.47 23.09 4.34
CA ILE A 14 -34.00 23.07 5.72
C ILE A 14 -32.52 23.44 5.67
N SER A 15 -32.24 24.74 5.78
CA SER A 15 -30.93 25.22 6.20
C SER A 15 -30.75 24.79 7.65
N LYS A 16 -30.11 23.64 7.89
CA LYS A 16 -29.63 23.27 9.22
C LYS A 16 -28.45 24.19 9.55
N GLU A 17 -28.74 25.28 10.26
CA GLU A 17 -27.74 25.94 11.09
C GLU A 17 -27.18 24.89 12.05
N TYR A 18 -25.93 24.49 11.81
CA TYR A 18 -25.19 23.68 12.76
C TYR A 18 -24.92 24.53 14.01
N PRO A 19 -25.34 24.10 15.20
CA PRO A 19 -25.09 24.86 16.42
C PRO A 19 -23.59 24.93 16.67
N LYS A 20 -23.06 26.17 16.75
CA LYS A 20 -21.65 26.49 17.00
C LYS A 20 -21.08 25.85 18.28
N SER A 21 -21.91 25.33 19.19
CA SER A 21 -21.50 24.69 20.44
C SER A 21 -20.86 23.30 20.27
N HIS A 22 -21.13 22.56 19.19
CA HIS A 22 -20.48 21.27 18.97
C HIS A 22 -19.04 21.41 18.44
N ARG A 23 -18.72 22.53 17.78
CA ARG A 23 -17.36 22.81 17.30
C ARG A 23 -16.41 23.12 18.46
N SER A 24 -16.89 23.79 19.50
CA SER A 24 -16.07 24.11 20.68
C SER A 24 -15.78 22.89 21.55
N MET A 25 -16.67 21.90 21.62
CA MET A 25 -16.41 20.65 22.36
C MET A 25 -15.41 19.75 21.62
N ALA A 26 -15.50 19.64 20.29
CA ALA A 26 -14.50 18.91 19.50
C ALA A 26 -13.12 19.58 19.57
N GLU A 27 -13.05 20.92 19.60
CA GLU A 27 -11.80 21.66 19.81
C GLU A 27 -11.27 21.57 21.25
N GLN A 28 -12.15 21.50 22.26
CA GLN A 28 -11.74 21.26 23.66
C GLN A 28 -11.22 19.82 23.87
N GLU A 29 -11.85 18.81 23.25
CA GLU A 29 -11.32 17.44 23.29
C GLU A 29 -10.00 17.30 22.53
N LEU A 30 -9.82 18.01 21.40
CA LEU A 30 -8.53 18.02 20.69
C LEU A 30 -7.43 18.73 21.49
N ARG A 31 -7.75 19.79 22.23
CA ARG A 31 -6.82 20.50 23.12
C ARG A 31 -6.48 19.72 24.38
N GLN A 32 -7.40 18.89 24.89
CA GLN A 32 -7.12 17.99 26.01
C GLN A 32 -6.35 16.73 25.58
N ARG A 33 -6.32 16.39 24.29
CA ARG A 33 -5.67 15.17 23.74
C ARG A 33 -4.22 15.31 23.28
N LYS A 34 -3.47 16.36 23.64
CA LYS A 34 -2.00 16.32 23.48
C LYS A 34 -1.24 17.20 24.48
N PRO A 35 -0.16 16.73 25.14
CA PRO A 35 0.47 15.41 25.04
C PRO A 35 0.80 14.76 26.41
N ALA A 36 0.10 13.66 26.76
CA ALA A 36 0.74 12.56 27.49
C ALA A 36 1.78 11.83 26.62
N ALA A 37 1.84 12.14 25.32
CA ALA A 37 2.84 11.66 24.37
C ALA A 37 4.20 12.39 24.46
N ALA A 38 4.34 13.44 25.27
CA ALA A 38 5.62 14.16 25.44
C ALA A 38 6.46 13.58 26.59
N GLU A 39 5.89 12.71 27.43
CA GLU A 39 6.61 12.05 28.52
C GLU A 39 7.07 10.63 28.17
N ALA A 40 6.58 10.06 27.06
CA ALA A 40 6.98 8.74 26.57
C ALA A 40 8.28 8.75 25.73
N ASP A 41 8.89 9.93 25.53
CA ASP A 41 10.11 10.12 24.73
C ASP A 41 11.28 10.65 25.59
N LYS A 42 11.37 10.20 26.85
CA LYS A 42 12.66 10.21 27.53
C LYS A 42 13.52 9.13 26.86
N PRO A 43 14.63 9.49 26.20
CA PRO A 43 15.54 8.48 25.69
C PRO A 43 15.95 7.57 26.85
N ALA A 44 15.68 6.28 26.69
CA ALA A 44 16.22 5.27 27.59
C ALA A 44 17.73 5.52 27.70
N ALA A 45 18.23 5.58 28.94
CA ALA A 45 19.60 5.91 29.25
C ALA A 45 20.59 5.18 28.31
N PRO A 46 21.62 5.86 27.78
CA PRO A 46 22.62 5.26 26.91
C PRO A 46 23.48 4.30 27.77
N GLY A 47 23.08 3.04 27.87
CA GLY A 47 23.77 2.08 28.72
C GLY A 47 23.41 0.61 28.54
N ALA A 48 22.28 0.26 27.91
CA ALA A 48 22.02 -1.12 27.52
C ALA A 48 22.56 -1.35 26.10
N ALA A 49 23.86 -1.58 26.00
CA ALA A 49 24.46 -2.15 24.80
C ALA A 49 23.72 -3.46 24.48
N VAL A 50 22.84 -3.42 23.48
CA VAL A 50 22.29 -4.62 22.86
C VAL A 50 23.49 -5.35 22.30
N LYS A 51 23.94 -6.37 23.03
CA LYS A 51 25.00 -7.27 22.57
C LYS A 51 24.58 -7.75 21.20
N GLN A 52 25.41 -7.48 20.20
CA GLN A 52 25.21 -8.03 18.86
C GLN A 52 25.02 -9.54 19.03
N PRO A 53 24.03 -10.16 18.35
CA PRO A 53 23.87 -11.59 18.43
C PRO A 53 25.20 -12.24 18.05
N PRO A 54 25.63 -13.31 18.76
CA PRO A 54 26.86 -14.01 18.42
C PRO A 54 26.83 -14.36 16.94
N LYS A 55 27.96 -14.16 16.25
CA LYS A 55 28.14 -14.47 14.83
C LYS A 55 27.72 -15.92 14.61
N ARG A 56 26.51 -16.12 14.07
CA ARG A 56 25.97 -17.44 13.74
C ARG A 56 26.95 -18.09 12.78
N LEU A 57 27.49 -19.26 13.15
CA LEU A 57 28.18 -20.14 12.20
C LEU A 57 27.29 -20.30 10.98
N GLU A 58 27.78 -19.92 9.80
CA GLU A 58 27.01 -20.00 8.55
C GLU A 58 26.62 -21.46 8.32
N PHE A 59 25.41 -21.83 8.71
CA PHE A 59 24.84 -23.12 8.38
C PHE A 59 24.62 -23.17 6.87
N SER A 60 25.09 -24.23 6.21
CA SER A 60 24.86 -24.45 4.78
C SER A 60 23.37 -24.39 4.46
N ARG A 61 22.99 -23.69 3.39
CA ARG A 61 21.60 -23.46 2.94
C ARG A 61 20.76 -24.73 2.90
N GLU A 62 21.39 -25.84 2.54
CA GLU A 62 20.77 -27.16 2.46
C GLU A 62 20.33 -27.68 3.84
N LYS A 63 21.14 -27.43 4.89
CA LYS A 63 20.82 -27.85 6.26
C LYS A 63 19.67 -27.05 6.87
N GLU A 64 19.58 -25.74 6.60
CA GLU A 64 18.44 -24.94 7.05
C GLU A 64 17.14 -25.33 6.31
N ALA A 65 17.21 -25.56 4.99
CA ALA A 65 16.07 -26.05 4.22
C ALA A 65 15.60 -27.43 4.69
N GLU A 66 16.52 -28.35 4.99
CA GLU A 66 16.21 -29.67 5.54
C GLU A 66 15.57 -29.56 6.94
N ARG A 67 16.08 -28.65 7.79
CA ARG A 67 15.52 -28.38 9.13
C ARG A 67 14.09 -27.85 9.05
N TRP A 68 13.81 -26.90 8.15
CA TRP A 68 12.45 -26.39 7.92
C TRP A 68 11.54 -27.46 7.33
N THR A 69 12.05 -28.29 6.43
CA THR A 69 11.28 -29.40 5.84
C THR A 69 10.89 -30.41 6.92
N LYS A 70 11.82 -30.79 7.80
CA LYS A 70 11.57 -31.66 8.96
C LYS A 70 10.53 -31.07 9.90
N LEU A 71 10.63 -29.78 10.22
CA LEU A 71 9.66 -29.07 11.06
C LEU A 71 8.24 -29.09 10.46
N ILE A 72 8.11 -28.80 9.17
CA ILE A 72 6.80 -28.76 8.49
C ILE A 72 6.23 -30.18 8.33
N SER A 73 7.06 -31.18 8.01
CA SER A 73 6.61 -32.57 7.91
C SER A 73 6.16 -33.12 9.26
N SER A 74 6.88 -32.81 10.35
CA SER A 74 6.49 -33.26 11.70
C SER A 74 5.26 -32.52 12.22
N ALA A 75 5.06 -31.25 11.85
CA ALA A 75 3.80 -30.55 12.15
C ALA A 75 2.60 -31.18 11.42
N SER A 76 2.81 -31.73 10.22
CA SER A 76 1.75 -32.41 9.46
C SER A 76 1.23 -33.68 10.13
N GLU A 77 2.03 -34.35 10.96
CA GLU A 77 1.63 -35.55 11.70
C GLU A 77 0.64 -35.27 12.84
N SER A 78 0.57 -34.01 13.29
CA SER A 78 -0.35 -33.57 14.33
C SER A 78 -1.58 -32.85 13.77
N ALA A 79 -1.67 -32.71 12.45
CA ALA A 79 -2.77 -32.04 11.76
C ALA A 79 -3.96 -32.98 11.52
N PRO A 80 -5.18 -32.45 11.33
CA PRO A 80 -6.35 -33.26 11.00
C PRO A 80 -6.08 -34.12 9.75
N PRO A 81 -6.54 -35.39 9.69
CA PRO A 81 -6.22 -36.34 8.61
C PRO A 81 -6.55 -35.81 7.20
N ALA A 82 -7.54 -34.92 7.09
CA ALA A 82 -7.92 -34.25 5.84
C ALA A 82 -6.87 -33.23 5.33
N ALA A 83 -6.08 -32.63 6.23
CA ALA A 83 -5.09 -31.58 5.91
C ALA A 83 -3.68 -32.14 5.66
N VAL A 84 -3.37 -33.33 6.18
CA VAL A 84 -2.07 -34.00 6.03
C VAL A 84 -1.57 -34.09 4.58
N PRO A 85 -2.36 -34.53 3.58
CA PRO A 85 -1.86 -34.63 2.21
C PRO A 85 -1.50 -33.26 1.61
N TYR A 86 -2.29 -32.22 1.91
CA TYR A 86 -2.03 -30.86 1.45
C TYR A 86 -0.79 -30.25 2.12
N LEU A 87 -0.61 -30.48 3.42
CA LEU A 87 0.56 -30.02 4.15
C LEU A 87 1.85 -30.68 3.66
N LYS A 88 1.82 -31.99 3.37
CA LYS A 88 2.97 -32.69 2.78
C LYS A 88 3.31 -32.18 1.38
N MET A 89 2.30 -31.84 0.57
CA MET A 89 2.51 -31.25 -0.74
C MET A 89 3.07 -29.82 -0.67
N MET A 90 2.63 -29.04 0.34
CA MET A 90 3.05 -27.66 0.55
C MET A 90 4.35 -27.52 1.33
N ALA A 91 4.83 -28.58 2.02
CA ALA A 91 6.05 -28.57 2.81
C ALA A 91 7.30 -28.07 2.06
N PRO A 92 7.64 -28.58 0.86
CA PRO A 92 8.79 -28.07 0.11
C PRO A 92 8.59 -26.60 -0.29
N VAL A 93 7.37 -26.18 -0.64
CA VAL A 93 7.05 -24.80 -1.01
C VAL A 93 7.20 -23.85 0.19
N LEU A 94 6.61 -24.19 1.34
CA LEU A 94 6.75 -23.39 2.56
C LEU A 94 8.19 -23.32 3.04
N SER A 95 8.94 -24.43 2.97
CA SER A 95 10.36 -24.45 3.35
C SER A 95 11.17 -23.51 2.44
N ALA A 96 10.94 -23.55 1.13
CA ALA A 96 11.58 -22.66 0.17
C ALA A 96 11.21 -21.18 0.42
N VAL A 97 9.94 -20.90 0.75
CA VAL A 97 9.47 -19.55 1.09
C VAL A 97 10.14 -19.06 2.38
N LEU A 98 10.23 -19.88 3.42
CA LEU A 98 10.86 -19.52 4.69
C LEU A 98 12.36 -19.29 4.55
N VAL A 99 13.06 -20.16 3.81
CA VAL A 99 14.48 -19.99 3.47
C VAL A 99 14.67 -18.72 2.64
N GLY A 100 13.81 -18.49 1.65
CA GLY A 100 13.80 -17.26 0.85
C GLY A 100 13.59 -16.01 1.70
N LEU A 101 12.66 -16.04 2.65
CA LEU A 101 12.41 -14.95 3.60
C LEU A 101 13.63 -14.71 4.49
N HIS A 102 14.25 -15.77 5.02
CA HIS A 102 15.48 -15.68 5.81
C HIS A 102 16.66 -15.12 5.00
N MET A 103 16.78 -15.45 3.72
CA MET A 103 17.79 -14.87 2.82
C MET A 103 17.51 -13.41 2.47
N ALA A 104 16.23 -13.06 2.28
CA ALA A 104 15.82 -11.70 2.00
C ALA A 104 15.98 -10.81 3.24
N LEU A 105 15.79 -11.34 4.44
CA LEU A 105 15.83 -10.57 5.69
C LEU A 105 17.12 -9.75 5.88
N PRO A 106 18.35 -10.29 5.79
CA PRO A 106 19.56 -9.49 5.91
C PRO A 106 19.68 -8.45 4.78
N LEU A 107 19.23 -8.78 3.56
CA LEU A 107 19.22 -7.83 2.45
C LEU A 107 18.30 -6.65 2.77
N ILE A 108 17.07 -6.94 3.21
CA ILE A 108 16.08 -5.96 3.64
C ILE A 108 16.60 -5.13 4.82
N LEU A 109 17.21 -5.75 5.83
CA LEU A 109 17.77 -5.05 6.98
C LEU A 109 18.97 -4.17 6.59
N SER A 110 19.84 -4.65 5.69
CA SER A 110 20.96 -3.87 5.17
C SER A 110 20.49 -2.68 4.33
N ALA A 111 19.47 -2.88 3.49
CA ALA A 111 18.83 -1.83 2.73
C ALA A 111 18.15 -0.82 3.67
N ALA A 112 17.42 -1.28 4.69
CA ALA A 112 16.79 -0.44 5.69
C ALA A 112 17.84 0.38 6.48
N ALA A 113 18.97 -0.22 6.85
CA ALA A 113 20.06 0.49 7.52
C ALA A 113 20.75 1.50 6.60
N ALA A 114 20.92 1.18 5.32
CA ALA A 114 21.46 2.12 4.32
C ALA A 114 20.50 3.30 4.10
N VAL A 115 19.21 3.03 4.03
CA VAL A 115 18.14 4.01 3.93
C VAL A 115 18.09 4.90 5.18
N ASP A 116 18.21 4.32 6.37
CA ASP A 116 18.26 5.07 7.63
C ASP A 116 19.49 5.99 7.68
N LYS A 117 20.68 5.49 7.30
CA LYS A 117 21.89 6.34 7.18
C LYS A 117 21.68 7.48 6.18
N PHE A 118 21.05 7.21 5.05
CA PHE A 118 20.72 8.24 4.07
C PHE A 118 19.76 9.29 4.66
N PHE A 119 18.71 8.85 5.36
CA PHE A 119 17.75 9.72 6.03
C PHE A 119 18.36 10.57 7.15
N GLN A 120 19.41 10.09 7.83
CA GLN A 120 20.12 10.87 8.83
C GLN A 120 21.01 11.97 8.22
N VAL A 121 21.51 11.76 7.00
CA VAL A 121 22.35 12.74 6.29
C VAL A 121 21.51 13.80 5.60
N VAL A 122 20.37 13.42 5.02
CA VAL A 122 19.53 14.34 4.25
C VAL A 122 18.46 14.99 5.15
N PRO A 123 18.35 16.33 5.17
CA PRO A 123 17.32 17.02 5.92
C PRO A 123 15.91 16.54 5.54
N ALA A 124 15.09 16.22 6.55
CA ALA A 124 13.74 15.71 6.34
C ALA A 124 12.87 16.63 5.47
N GLN A 125 13.04 17.95 5.59
CA GLN A 125 12.32 18.94 4.79
C GLN A 125 12.67 18.83 3.30
N LEU A 126 13.94 18.58 2.97
CA LEU A 126 14.39 18.41 1.60
C LEU A 126 13.87 17.11 0.99
N LEU A 127 13.81 16.04 1.78
CA LEU A 127 13.23 14.78 1.32
C LEU A 127 11.74 14.92 1.01
N VAL A 128 10.99 15.58 1.90
CA VAL A 128 9.59 15.92 1.66
C VAL A 128 9.46 16.74 0.37
N ALA A 129 10.38 17.69 0.14
CA ALA A 129 10.40 18.47 -1.09
C ALA A 129 10.62 17.61 -2.35
N VAL A 130 11.63 16.73 -2.32
CA VAL A 130 11.95 15.81 -3.42
C VAL A 130 10.80 14.85 -3.69
N PHE A 131 10.20 14.25 -2.65
CA PHE A 131 9.01 13.40 -2.81
C PHE A 131 7.83 14.19 -3.36
N GLY A 132 7.62 15.43 -2.90
CA GLY A 132 6.63 16.34 -3.44
C GLY A 132 6.84 16.58 -4.93
N ALA A 133 8.07 16.89 -5.34
CA ALA A 133 8.43 17.07 -6.75
C ALA A 133 8.19 15.79 -7.56
N LEU A 134 8.59 14.62 -7.08
CA LEU A 134 8.35 13.35 -7.76
C LEU A 134 6.85 13.09 -7.97
N ILE A 135 6.03 13.29 -6.94
CA ILE A 135 4.57 13.15 -7.06
C ILE A 135 3.99 14.23 -7.99
N CYS A 136 4.54 15.45 -7.96
CA CYS A 136 4.06 16.58 -8.76
C CYS A 136 4.29 16.39 -10.27
N PHE A 137 5.44 15.85 -10.65
CA PHE A 137 5.85 15.70 -12.06
C PHE A 137 5.62 14.30 -12.62
N PHE A 138 5.47 13.27 -11.78
CA PHE A 138 5.36 11.88 -12.22
C PHE A 138 4.16 11.13 -11.62
N GLY A 139 3.36 11.74 -10.76
CA GLY A 139 2.28 11.06 -10.04
C GLY A 139 1.17 10.49 -10.95
N GLY A 140 0.84 11.18 -12.03
CA GLY A 140 -0.16 10.74 -13.03
C GLY A 140 0.24 9.53 -13.85
N MET A 141 1.51 9.09 -13.76
CA MET A 141 1.95 7.82 -14.34
C MET A 141 1.57 6.62 -13.47
N TYR A 142 1.25 6.86 -12.19
CA TYR A 142 0.95 5.83 -11.19
C TYR A 142 -0.40 6.05 -10.47
N PRO A 143 -1.51 6.20 -11.21
CA PRO A 143 -2.81 6.51 -10.62
C PRO A 143 -3.31 5.43 -9.65
N ALA A 144 -3.09 4.14 -9.93
CA ALA A 144 -3.55 3.06 -9.06
C ALA A 144 -2.73 2.99 -7.76
N THR A 145 -1.42 3.24 -7.84
CA THR A 145 -0.52 3.28 -6.68
C THR A 145 -0.87 4.44 -5.76
N ILE A 146 -1.12 5.63 -6.31
CA ILE A 146 -1.56 6.78 -5.53
C ILE A 146 -2.93 6.51 -4.90
N ALA A 147 -3.89 5.98 -5.66
CA ALA A 147 -5.20 5.62 -5.14
C ALA A 147 -5.10 4.56 -4.02
N ALA A 148 -4.20 3.58 -4.17
CA ALA A 148 -3.95 2.56 -3.16
C ALA A 148 -3.35 3.16 -1.88
N MET A 149 -2.39 4.08 -2.00
CA MET A 149 -1.82 4.79 -0.86
C MET A 149 -2.88 5.64 -0.14
N GLU A 150 -3.70 6.36 -0.89
CA GLU A 150 -4.78 7.18 -0.33
C GLU A 150 -5.85 6.32 0.36
N ALA A 151 -6.23 5.21 -0.27
CA ALA A 151 -7.14 4.24 0.31
C ALA A 151 -6.55 3.62 1.59
N TRP A 152 -5.25 3.30 1.60
CA TRP A 152 -4.56 2.79 2.77
C TRP A 152 -4.63 3.79 3.93
N GLN A 153 -4.32 5.06 3.67
CA GLN A 153 -4.40 6.10 4.70
C GLN A 153 -5.82 6.27 5.25
N GLN A 154 -6.84 6.17 4.40
CA GLN A 154 -8.25 6.28 4.81
C GLN A 154 -8.77 5.03 5.55
N ALA A 155 -8.32 3.83 5.16
CA ALA A 155 -8.76 2.55 5.71
C ALA A 155 -8.10 2.19 7.06
N GLY A 156 -7.30 3.10 7.65
CA GLY A 156 -6.63 2.87 8.92
C GLY A 156 -5.14 2.50 8.79
N GLY A 157 -4.50 2.83 7.67
CA GLY A 157 -3.10 2.52 7.39
C GLY A 157 -2.09 3.00 8.43
N ARG A 158 -2.39 4.08 9.17
CA ARG A 158 -1.57 4.52 10.32
C ARG A 158 -1.60 3.49 11.45
N ARG A 159 -2.79 2.99 11.80
CA ARG A 159 -2.93 1.92 12.79
C ARG A 159 -2.24 0.65 12.31
N ALA A 160 -2.39 0.31 11.02
CA ALA A 160 -1.69 -0.84 10.45
C ALA A 160 -0.16 -0.71 10.52
N TYR A 161 0.39 0.50 10.38
CA TYR A 161 1.83 0.75 10.55
C TYR A 161 2.27 0.58 12.02
N GLU A 162 1.53 1.16 12.96
CA GLU A 162 1.78 1.00 14.41
C GLU A 162 1.75 -0.48 14.81
N ASN A 163 0.73 -1.19 14.33
CA ASN A 163 0.53 -2.62 14.47
C ASN A 163 1.67 -3.46 13.86
N ALA A 164 2.14 -3.10 12.67
CA ALA A 164 3.27 -3.78 12.04
C ALA A 164 4.58 -3.57 12.82
N ARG A 165 4.76 -2.38 13.40
CA ARG A 165 5.89 -2.08 14.29
C ARG A 165 5.82 -2.93 15.56
N ASP A 166 4.65 -3.05 16.18
CA ASP A 166 4.46 -3.89 17.36
C ASP A 166 4.75 -5.37 17.03
N LEU A 167 4.27 -5.85 15.88
CA LEU A 167 4.56 -7.19 15.37
C LEU A 167 6.07 -7.42 15.19
N TYR A 168 6.80 -6.44 14.65
CA TYR A 168 8.24 -6.52 14.47
C TYR A 168 8.99 -6.60 15.82
N ILE A 169 8.54 -5.84 16.82
CA ILE A 169 9.12 -5.86 18.17
C ILE A 169 8.90 -7.22 18.83
N GLU A 170 7.69 -7.76 18.76
CA GLU A 170 7.36 -9.07 19.30
C GLU A 170 8.12 -10.19 18.56
N PHE A 171 8.21 -10.12 17.24
CA PHE A 171 8.99 -11.05 16.43
C PHE A 171 10.47 -11.04 16.81
N LYS A 172 11.07 -9.85 17.01
CA LYS A 172 12.44 -9.74 17.52
C LYS A 172 12.64 -10.40 18.88
N ARG A 173 11.66 -10.28 19.78
CA ARG A 173 11.72 -10.91 21.10
C ARG A 173 11.70 -12.43 21.00
N VAL A 174 10.85 -12.98 20.14
CA VAL A 174 10.79 -14.43 19.86
C VAL A 174 12.11 -14.91 19.24
N MET A 175 12.63 -14.18 18.25
CA MET A 175 13.91 -14.52 17.61
C MET A 175 15.07 -14.53 18.60
N HIS A 176 15.13 -13.56 19.51
CA HIS A 176 16.16 -13.51 20.55
C HIS A 176 16.08 -14.72 21.49
N LYS A 177 14.90 -15.01 22.05
CA LYS A 177 14.73 -16.16 22.94
C LYS A 177 14.92 -17.51 22.23
N SER A 178 14.53 -17.59 20.96
CA SER A 178 14.78 -18.78 20.13
C SER A 178 16.27 -18.99 19.89
N ALA A 179 17.05 -17.91 19.73
CA ALA A 179 18.51 -17.98 19.61
C ALA A 179 19.18 -18.34 20.95
N GLU A 180 18.66 -17.89 22.09
CA GLU A 180 19.13 -18.31 23.41
C GLU A 180 18.85 -19.81 23.65
N ASP A 181 17.67 -20.29 23.22
CA ASP A 181 17.30 -21.70 23.30
C ASP A 181 18.16 -22.59 22.38
N ASP A 182 18.53 -22.09 21.19
CA ASP A 182 19.44 -22.76 20.26
C ASP A 182 20.87 -22.96 20.83
N LEU A 183 21.23 -22.31 21.94
CA LEU A 183 22.55 -22.41 22.57
C LEU A 183 22.55 -23.28 23.83
N LYS A 184 21.38 -23.80 24.25
CA LYS A 184 21.30 -24.65 25.43
C LYS A 184 21.74 -26.08 25.09
N ASP A 185 22.63 -26.57 25.94
CA ASP A 185 23.15 -27.93 25.99
C ASP A 185 22.92 -28.37 27.44
N GLU A 186 21.74 -28.93 27.70
CA GLU A 186 21.29 -29.29 29.05
C GLU A 186 21.86 -30.66 29.50
N ASP A 187 22.29 -31.50 28.55
CA ASP A 187 22.89 -32.82 28.81
C ASP A 187 24.44 -32.80 28.84
N GLY A 188 25.05 -31.69 28.43
CA GLY A 188 26.48 -31.43 28.55
C GLY A 188 27.33 -32.25 27.57
N ASP A 189 26.74 -32.69 26.46
CA ASP A 189 27.39 -33.58 25.50
C ASP A 189 28.17 -32.84 24.40
N GLY A 190 28.11 -31.51 24.39
CA GLY A 190 28.81 -30.62 23.46
C GLY A 190 28.05 -30.35 22.17
N ILE A 191 26.81 -30.84 22.01
CA ILE A 191 25.91 -30.57 20.89
C ILE A 191 24.62 -29.96 21.44
N ALA A 192 24.14 -28.86 20.87
CA ALA A 192 22.91 -28.21 21.35
C ALA A 192 21.70 -29.17 21.29
N ASP A 193 20.87 -29.21 22.33
CA ASP A 193 19.68 -30.09 22.43
C ASP A 193 18.80 -30.02 21.18
N VAL A 194 18.74 -28.81 20.61
CA VAL A 194 17.88 -28.42 19.50
C VAL A 194 18.22 -29.18 18.20
N ASP A 195 19.46 -29.67 18.08
CA ASP A 195 19.92 -30.48 16.95
C ASP A 195 19.73 -31.99 17.18
N GLN A 196 19.41 -32.41 18.41
CA GLN A 196 19.21 -33.81 18.79
C GLN A 196 17.73 -34.22 18.88
N ILE A 197 16.85 -33.28 19.20
CA ILE A 197 15.42 -33.54 19.39
C ILE A 197 14.68 -33.86 18.08
N SER A 198 13.61 -34.66 18.19
CA SER A 198 12.77 -34.98 17.02
C SER A 198 12.08 -33.74 16.46
N GLY A 199 11.75 -33.74 15.15
CA GLY A 199 11.14 -32.58 14.49
C GLY A 199 9.81 -32.13 15.13
N LYS A 200 9.06 -33.05 15.74
CA LYS A 200 7.80 -32.75 16.45
C LYS A 200 8.06 -32.06 17.79
N GLU A 201 9.02 -32.55 18.56
CA GLU A 201 9.41 -31.93 19.84
C GLU A 201 10.06 -30.57 19.61
N LEU A 202 10.88 -30.44 18.56
CA LEU A 202 11.45 -29.16 18.13
C LEU A 202 10.37 -28.13 17.79
N PHE A 203 9.36 -28.55 17.01
CA PHE A 203 8.23 -27.68 16.68
C PHE A 203 7.48 -27.25 17.94
N MET A 204 7.14 -28.19 18.82
CA MET A 204 6.42 -27.88 20.06
C MET A 204 7.23 -26.98 21.00
N ARG A 205 8.55 -27.19 21.12
CA ARG A 205 9.47 -26.34 21.92
C ARG A 205 9.51 -24.91 21.36
N LYS A 206 9.70 -24.75 20.04
CA LYS A 206 9.73 -23.41 19.41
C LYS A 206 8.36 -22.73 19.39
N ALA A 207 7.28 -23.46 19.18
CA ALA A 207 5.92 -22.95 19.30
C ALA A 207 5.62 -22.50 20.73
N HIS A 208 6.06 -23.27 21.73
CA HIS A 208 5.94 -22.89 23.14
C HIS A 208 6.71 -21.59 23.44
N ILE A 209 7.95 -21.45 22.96
CA ILE A 209 8.73 -20.20 23.12
C ILE A 209 8.01 -19.02 22.44
N ALA A 210 7.48 -19.21 21.24
CA ALA A 210 6.74 -18.16 20.55
C ALA A 210 5.46 -17.76 21.32
N LEU A 211 4.65 -18.73 21.72
CA LEU A 211 3.37 -18.50 22.42
C LEU A 211 3.54 -17.92 23.84
N THR A 212 4.62 -18.27 24.54
CA THR A 212 4.91 -17.72 25.88
C THR A 212 5.56 -16.34 25.83
N THR A 213 6.06 -15.93 24.66
CA THR A 213 6.83 -14.67 24.51
C THR A 213 6.04 -13.58 23.80
N CYS A 214 5.15 -13.97 22.88
CA CYS A 214 4.25 -13.05 22.19
C CYS A 214 3.03 -12.70 23.03
N ASP A 215 2.67 -11.43 23.01
CA ASP A 215 1.37 -10.95 23.47
C ASP A 215 0.28 -11.29 22.42
N PRO A 216 -0.72 -12.13 22.75
CA PRO A 216 -1.74 -12.57 21.79
C PRO A 216 -2.64 -11.43 21.30
N ASP A 217 -2.91 -10.43 22.15
CA ASP A 217 -3.77 -9.30 21.79
C ASP A 217 -3.07 -8.37 20.80
N LYS A 218 -1.77 -8.13 21.01
CA LYS A 218 -0.94 -7.37 20.05
C LYS A 218 -0.80 -8.09 18.73
N LEU A 219 -0.57 -9.40 18.76
CA LEU A 219 -0.46 -10.20 17.53
C LEU A 219 -1.77 -10.17 16.73
N ASN A 220 -2.91 -10.42 17.39
CA ASN A 220 -4.21 -10.40 16.75
C ASN A 220 -4.57 -9.00 16.24
N GLY A 221 -4.38 -7.97 17.05
CA GLY A 221 -4.56 -6.57 16.65
C GLY A 221 -3.69 -6.22 15.45
N ALA A 222 -2.45 -6.71 15.42
CA ALA A 222 -1.54 -6.44 14.34
C ALA A 222 -2.00 -7.05 13.01
N ILE A 223 -2.33 -8.34 13.03
CA ILE A 223 -2.86 -9.07 11.88
C ILE A 223 -4.15 -8.42 11.40
N GLN A 224 -5.07 -8.11 12.31
CA GLN A 224 -6.35 -7.47 11.98
C GLN A 224 -6.15 -6.09 11.34
N GLY A 225 -5.24 -5.27 11.85
CA GLY A 225 -4.95 -3.94 11.31
C GLY A 225 -4.40 -3.98 9.89
N ILE A 226 -3.42 -4.88 9.65
CA ILE A 226 -2.84 -5.08 8.31
C ILE A 226 -3.91 -5.61 7.35
N TYR A 227 -4.67 -6.62 7.76
CA TYR A 227 -5.74 -7.22 6.95
C TYR A 227 -6.83 -6.20 6.60
N THR A 228 -7.28 -5.41 7.58
CA THR A 228 -8.32 -4.38 7.38
C THR A 228 -7.84 -3.30 6.42
N GLY A 229 -6.59 -2.83 6.57
CA GLY A 229 -5.99 -1.87 5.64
C GLY A 229 -5.91 -2.42 4.22
N TRP A 230 -5.49 -3.69 4.06
CA TRP A 230 -5.38 -4.35 2.77
C TRP A 230 -6.74 -4.54 2.08
N VAL A 231 -7.73 -5.07 2.80
CA VAL A 231 -9.09 -5.23 2.28
C VAL A 231 -9.71 -3.89 1.93
N GLY A 232 -9.47 -2.86 2.75
CA GLY A 232 -9.93 -1.49 2.49
C GLY A 232 -9.37 -0.93 1.18
N VAL A 233 -8.06 -1.13 0.91
CA VAL A 233 -7.44 -0.74 -0.36
C VAL A 233 -8.09 -1.47 -1.54
N ILE A 234 -8.25 -2.79 -1.47
CA ILE A 234 -8.88 -3.58 -2.54
C ILE A 234 -10.31 -3.09 -2.80
N ALA A 235 -11.09 -2.84 -1.74
CA ALA A 235 -12.46 -2.38 -1.86
C ALA A 235 -12.54 -1.02 -2.59
N VAL A 236 -11.72 -0.05 -2.21
CA VAL A 236 -11.70 1.28 -2.85
C VAL A 236 -11.30 1.15 -4.32
N LEU A 237 -10.26 0.38 -4.62
CA LEU A 237 -9.79 0.21 -6.00
C LEU A 237 -10.84 -0.50 -6.88
N LYS A 238 -11.50 -1.54 -6.38
CA LYS A 238 -12.59 -2.23 -7.10
C LYS A 238 -13.78 -1.30 -7.35
N ILE A 239 -14.14 -0.44 -6.39
CA ILE A 239 -15.20 0.56 -6.57
C ILE A 239 -14.81 1.57 -7.65
N GLN A 240 -13.56 2.07 -7.66
CA GLN A 240 -13.11 3.00 -8.70
C GLN A 240 -13.09 2.36 -10.10
N PHE A 241 -12.64 1.11 -10.19
CA PHE A 241 -12.64 0.34 -11.43
C PHE A 241 -14.07 0.13 -11.95
N ALA A 242 -14.98 -0.31 -11.08
CA ALA A 242 -16.40 -0.49 -11.42
C ALA A 242 -17.06 0.82 -11.87
N LYS A 243 -16.78 1.94 -11.17
CA LYS A 243 -17.27 3.27 -11.56
C LYS A 243 -16.78 3.67 -12.95
N THR A 244 -15.51 3.42 -13.26
CA THR A 244 -14.92 3.75 -14.57
C THR A 244 -15.55 2.92 -15.69
N ILE A 245 -15.78 1.61 -15.45
CA ILE A 245 -16.50 0.74 -16.39
C ILE A 245 -17.94 1.20 -16.61
N ALA A 246 -18.66 1.51 -15.53
CA ALA A 246 -20.05 1.97 -15.63
C ALA A 246 -20.16 3.27 -16.43
N LEU A 247 -19.27 4.23 -16.16
CA LEU A 247 -19.19 5.48 -16.92
C LEU A 247 -18.83 5.23 -18.39
N GLY A 248 -17.84 4.39 -18.66
CA GLY A 248 -17.44 4.02 -20.02
C GLY A 248 -18.56 3.33 -20.80
N SER A 249 -19.27 2.39 -20.17
CA SER A 249 -20.43 1.71 -20.80
C SER A 249 -21.53 2.71 -21.13
N ALA A 250 -21.87 3.61 -20.21
CA ALA A 250 -22.90 4.62 -20.42
C ALA A 250 -22.55 5.55 -21.60
N ILE A 251 -21.30 6.03 -21.67
CA ILE A 251 -20.82 6.82 -22.81
C ILE A 251 -20.91 6.00 -24.10
N GLY A 252 -20.54 4.73 -24.08
CA GLY A 252 -20.62 3.83 -25.24
C GLY A 252 -22.05 3.65 -25.76
N ASP A 253 -23.03 3.52 -24.85
CA ASP A 253 -24.45 3.41 -25.22
C ASP A 253 -24.97 4.69 -25.89
N PHE A 254 -24.50 5.87 -25.47
CA PHE A 254 -24.80 7.14 -26.16
C PHE A 254 -24.14 7.25 -27.54
N LEU A 255 -22.90 6.76 -27.70
CA LEU A 255 -22.17 6.78 -28.97
C LEU A 255 -22.70 5.76 -29.98
N TYR A 256 -23.33 4.67 -29.52
CA TYR A 256 -23.80 3.59 -30.37
C TYR A 256 -24.82 4.05 -31.43
N SER A 257 -25.82 4.84 -31.04
CA SER A 257 -26.88 5.29 -31.96
C SER A 257 -26.36 6.10 -33.17
N PRO A 258 -25.53 7.15 -32.99
CA PRO A 258 -24.95 7.85 -34.12
C PRO A 258 -23.94 6.98 -34.90
N ALA A 259 -23.13 6.17 -34.21
CA ALA A 259 -22.16 5.29 -34.86
C ALA A 259 -22.83 4.27 -35.76
N LEU A 260 -23.95 3.67 -35.33
CA LEU A 260 -24.70 2.70 -36.12
C LEU A 260 -25.22 3.32 -37.42
N ARG A 261 -25.74 4.55 -37.39
CA ARG A 261 -26.24 5.24 -38.60
C ARG A 261 -25.14 5.45 -39.64
N VAL A 262 -23.91 5.72 -39.20
CA VAL A 262 -22.77 5.98 -40.08
C VAL A 262 -22.08 4.69 -40.53
N ALA A 263 -21.88 3.73 -39.62
CA ALA A 263 -21.09 2.53 -39.86
C ALA A 263 -21.86 1.44 -40.63
N THR A 264 -23.18 1.31 -40.40
CA THR A 264 -24.00 0.26 -41.05
C THR A 264 -23.90 0.26 -42.58
N PRO A 265 -24.09 1.38 -43.31
CA PRO A 265 -24.03 1.36 -44.77
C PRO A 265 -22.65 0.92 -45.30
N VAL A 266 -21.57 1.27 -44.59
CA VAL A 266 -20.21 0.86 -44.95
C VAL A 266 -20.00 -0.62 -44.68
N LEU A 267 -20.40 -1.11 -43.50
CA LEU A 267 -20.18 -2.50 -43.08
C LEU A 267 -21.00 -3.50 -43.90
N VAL A 268 -22.22 -3.15 -44.31
CA VAL A 268 -23.08 -4.00 -45.17
C VAL A 268 -22.44 -4.26 -46.53
N HIS A 269 -21.66 -3.32 -47.07
CA HIS A 269 -20.95 -3.51 -48.35
C HIS A 269 -19.66 -4.33 -48.21
N LEU A 270 -19.06 -4.35 -47.00
CA LEU A 270 -17.78 -5.03 -46.76
C LEU A 270 -17.95 -6.47 -46.24
N ILE A 271 -19.07 -6.74 -45.56
CA ILE A 271 -19.33 -7.99 -44.87
C ILE A 271 -20.37 -8.82 -45.66
N PRO A 272 -20.18 -10.13 -45.86
CA PRO A 272 -21.18 -11.00 -46.48
C PRO A 272 -22.52 -11.01 -45.73
N GLU A 273 -23.61 -11.21 -46.46
CA GLU A 273 -24.99 -11.14 -45.94
C GLU A 273 -25.23 -12.06 -44.72
N ASP A 274 -24.60 -13.24 -44.70
CA ASP A 274 -24.71 -14.21 -43.60
C ASP A 274 -24.31 -13.65 -42.22
N TYR A 275 -23.47 -12.61 -42.20
CA TYR A 275 -22.95 -12.00 -40.98
C TYR A 275 -23.59 -10.64 -40.64
N HIS A 276 -24.51 -10.12 -41.44
CA HIS A 276 -25.10 -8.79 -41.21
C HIS A 276 -25.78 -8.67 -39.84
N ARG A 277 -26.30 -9.77 -39.29
CA ARG A 277 -26.85 -9.84 -37.92
C ARG A 277 -25.86 -9.46 -36.81
N TRP A 278 -24.56 -9.58 -37.05
CA TRP A 278 -23.51 -9.26 -36.08
C TRP A 278 -23.03 -7.81 -36.17
N ILE A 279 -23.40 -7.07 -37.23
CA ILE A 279 -22.99 -5.68 -37.43
C ILE A 279 -23.37 -4.79 -36.24
N PRO A 280 -24.63 -4.80 -35.74
CA PRO A 280 -25.00 -3.96 -34.60
C PRO A 280 -24.20 -4.30 -33.33
N SER A 281 -24.00 -5.59 -33.06
CA SER A 281 -23.20 -6.05 -31.91
C SER A 281 -21.74 -5.61 -32.02
N LEU A 282 -21.13 -5.74 -33.19
CA LEU A 282 -19.75 -5.32 -33.43
C LEU A 282 -19.57 -3.82 -33.23
N VAL A 283 -20.47 -3.00 -33.79
CA VAL A 283 -20.46 -1.55 -33.60
C VAL A 283 -20.61 -1.19 -32.13
N LEU A 284 -21.52 -1.86 -31.40
CA LEU A 284 -21.70 -1.63 -29.95
C LEU A 284 -20.43 -1.95 -29.16
N TYR A 285 -19.78 -3.09 -29.41
CA TYR A 285 -18.54 -3.47 -28.73
C TYR A 285 -17.40 -2.50 -29.02
N VAL A 286 -17.26 -2.03 -30.27
CA VAL A 286 -16.27 -1.02 -30.65
C VAL A 286 -16.56 0.31 -29.93
N CYS A 287 -17.80 0.78 -29.95
CA CYS A 287 -18.21 2.00 -29.24
C CYS A 287 -17.90 1.92 -27.74
N LYS A 288 -18.25 0.80 -27.09
CA LYS A 288 -17.97 0.58 -25.66
C LYS A 288 -16.47 0.51 -25.37
N SER A 289 -15.68 -0.12 -26.23
CA SER A 289 -14.23 -0.23 -26.06
C SER A 289 -13.55 1.13 -26.17
N ILE A 290 -13.96 1.95 -27.15
CA ILE A 290 -13.48 3.33 -27.31
C ILE A 290 -13.90 4.18 -26.11
N ALA A 291 -15.17 4.12 -25.72
CA ALA A 291 -15.69 4.87 -24.59
C ALA A 291 -15.00 4.50 -23.26
N LEU A 292 -14.72 3.22 -23.05
CA LEU A 292 -13.96 2.74 -21.91
C LEU A 292 -12.52 3.27 -21.93
N SER A 293 -11.87 3.27 -23.09
CA SER A 293 -10.52 3.83 -23.26
C SER A 293 -10.47 5.32 -22.92
N ILE A 294 -11.47 6.10 -23.36
CA ILE A 294 -11.61 7.51 -23.02
C ILE A 294 -11.84 7.69 -21.52
N ALA A 295 -12.72 6.90 -20.90
CA ALA A 295 -12.98 6.96 -19.46
C ALA A 295 -11.71 6.71 -18.64
N TRP A 296 -10.91 5.71 -19.00
CA TRP A 296 -9.61 5.44 -18.39
C TRP A 296 -8.63 6.60 -18.56
N TYR A 297 -8.59 7.21 -19.75
CA TYR A 297 -7.75 8.37 -20.01
C TYR A 297 -8.16 9.57 -19.14
N VAL A 298 -9.45 9.88 -19.06
CA VAL A 298 -9.97 10.97 -18.20
C VAL A 298 -9.66 10.70 -16.73
N GLN A 299 -9.84 9.47 -16.26
CA GLN A 299 -9.48 9.10 -14.89
C GLN A 299 -8.00 9.35 -14.61
N ARG A 300 -7.11 9.02 -15.55
CA ARG A 300 -5.67 9.30 -15.43
C ARG A 300 -5.37 10.79 -15.37
N VAL A 301 -6.04 11.60 -16.20
CA VAL A 301 -5.93 13.08 -16.15
C VAL A 301 -6.32 13.62 -14.78
N ILE A 302 -7.43 13.12 -14.19
CA ILE A 302 -7.88 13.53 -12.85
C ILE A 302 -6.83 13.17 -11.78
N SER A 303 -6.28 11.95 -11.84
CA SER A 303 -5.22 11.52 -10.91
C SER A 303 -3.93 12.34 -11.07
N ALA A 304 -3.54 12.66 -12.30
CA ALA A 304 -2.38 13.51 -12.61
C ALA A 304 -2.56 14.92 -12.03
N PHE A 305 -3.75 15.50 -12.20
CA PHE A 305 -4.08 16.81 -11.65
C PHE A 305 -4.02 16.81 -10.11
N HIS A 306 -4.62 15.80 -9.48
CA HIS A 306 -4.64 15.69 -8.01
C HIS A 306 -3.22 15.47 -7.43
N SER A 307 -2.41 14.63 -8.07
CA SER A 307 -1.01 14.41 -7.69
C SER A 307 -0.15 15.65 -7.91
N ALA A 308 -0.37 16.41 -8.99
CA ALA A 308 0.30 17.69 -9.23
C ALA A 308 0.03 18.69 -8.10
N ILE A 309 -1.22 18.84 -7.68
CA ILE A 309 -1.60 19.74 -6.57
C ILE A 309 -0.94 19.30 -5.25
N ARG A 310 -1.09 18.03 -4.88
CA ARG A 310 -0.53 17.51 -3.62
C ARG A 310 0.99 17.59 -3.63
N GLY A 311 1.62 17.16 -4.71
CA GLY A 311 3.06 17.18 -4.87
C GLY A 311 3.63 18.59 -4.89
N GLY A 312 2.97 19.52 -5.59
CA GLY A 312 3.34 20.93 -5.67
C GLY A 312 3.35 21.61 -4.30
N LEU A 313 2.25 21.45 -3.54
CA LEU A 313 2.14 21.98 -2.17
C LEU A 313 3.12 21.31 -1.19
N LEU A 314 3.34 20.00 -1.32
CA LEU A 314 4.31 19.29 -0.48
C LEU A 314 5.74 19.76 -0.78
N CYS A 315 6.05 20.00 -2.05
CA CYS A 315 7.33 20.52 -2.49
C CYS A 315 7.58 21.94 -2.02
N SER A 316 6.61 22.85 -2.21
CA SER A 316 6.76 24.26 -1.80
C SER A 316 6.99 24.36 -0.29
N ARG A 317 6.16 23.70 0.52
CA ARG A 317 6.33 23.68 1.98
C ARG A 317 7.64 23.07 2.42
N GLY A 318 8.08 21.98 1.79
CA GLY A 318 9.37 21.35 2.09
C GLY A 318 10.55 22.28 1.81
N VAL A 319 10.56 22.94 0.66
CA VAL A 319 11.61 23.90 0.29
C VAL A 319 11.61 25.12 1.21
N LEU A 320 10.44 25.71 1.46
CA LEU A 320 10.33 26.92 2.30
C LEU A 320 10.71 26.64 3.75
N ASN A 321 10.27 25.52 4.32
CA ASN A 321 10.69 25.11 5.66
C ASN A 321 12.20 24.81 5.73
N PHE A 322 12.78 24.25 4.66
CA PHE A 322 14.23 24.09 4.58
C PHE A 322 14.96 25.44 4.57
N MET A 323 14.50 26.40 3.75
CA MET A 323 15.09 27.75 3.68
C MET A 323 14.93 28.52 5.00
N ASN A 324 13.78 28.38 5.66
CA ASN A 324 13.52 28.96 6.98
C ASN A 324 14.46 28.39 8.05
N SER A 325 14.68 27.07 8.05
CA SER A 325 15.62 26.42 8.98
C SER A 325 17.07 26.88 8.82
N ARG A 326 17.41 27.48 7.68
CA ARG A 326 18.74 28.04 7.37
C ARG A 326 18.81 29.56 7.60
N GLY A 327 17.72 30.20 8.04
CA GLY A 327 17.65 31.64 8.25
C GLY A 327 17.70 32.46 6.97
N ILE A 328 17.40 31.86 5.81
CA ILE A 328 17.41 32.57 4.51
C ILE A 328 16.13 33.41 4.35
N ILE A 329 15.01 32.89 4.84
CA ILE A 329 13.69 33.52 4.75
C ILE A 329 13.02 33.36 6.11
N ASP A 330 12.38 34.41 6.62
CA ASP A 330 11.45 34.30 7.75
C ASP A 330 10.10 33.86 7.21
N PHE A 331 9.76 32.59 7.40
CA PHE A 331 8.58 31.98 6.82
C PHE A 331 7.74 31.27 7.87
N ASN A 332 6.48 31.68 7.97
CA ASN A 332 5.48 31.07 8.82
C ASN A 332 4.36 30.46 7.95
N ASP A 333 4.29 29.12 7.92
CA ASP A 333 3.31 28.32 7.15
C ASP A 333 1.85 28.74 7.42
N THR A 334 1.55 29.32 8.58
CA THR A 334 0.16 29.69 8.94
C THR A 334 -0.23 31.12 8.60
N GLU A 335 0.72 32.00 8.29
CA GLU A 335 0.47 33.43 8.08
C GLU A 335 0.80 33.89 6.65
N SER A 336 1.65 33.14 5.94
CA SER A 336 2.13 33.51 4.61
C SER A 336 1.48 32.66 3.52
N TYR A 337 0.91 33.30 2.49
CA TYR A 337 0.37 32.64 1.29
C TYR A 337 1.46 32.18 0.31
N LEU A 338 2.74 32.33 0.67
CA LEU A 338 3.85 32.10 -0.24
C LEU A 338 3.98 30.61 -0.60
N ASP A 339 3.74 29.69 0.33
CA ASP A 339 3.74 28.25 0.05
C ASP A 339 2.60 27.84 -0.89
N GLU A 340 1.43 28.47 -0.76
CA GLU A 340 0.29 28.24 -1.64
C GLU A 340 0.58 28.76 -3.04
N ILE A 341 1.06 29.99 -3.20
CA ILE A 341 1.37 30.57 -4.52
C ILE A 341 2.43 29.73 -5.24
N VAL A 342 3.54 29.41 -4.55
CA VAL A 342 4.61 28.58 -5.11
C VAL A 342 4.09 27.17 -5.40
N GLY A 343 3.31 26.59 -4.49
CA GLY A 343 2.77 25.24 -4.62
C GLY A 343 1.79 25.09 -5.78
N TRP A 344 0.87 26.05 -5.96
CA TRP A 344 -0.06 26.08 -7.09
C TRP A 344 0.64 26.35 -8.42
N SER A 345 1.66 27.21 -8.44
CA SER A 345 2.48 27.44 -9.63
C SER A 345 3.22 26.16 -10.04
N LEU A 346 3.81 25.47 -9.06
CA LEU A 346 4.48 24.20 -9.28
C LEU A 346 3.51 23.09 -9.70
N ALA A 347 2.30 23.06 -9.13
CA ALA A 347 1.25 22.13 -9.53
C ALA A 347 0.80 22.36 -10.98
N ALA A 348 0.63 23.61 -11.40
CA ALA A 348 0.29 23.93 -12.79
C ALA A 348 1.40 23.48 -13.75
N ALA A 349 2.66 23.76 -13.42
CA ALA A 349 3.81 23.31 -14.20
C ALA A 349 3.94 21.78 -14.23
N GLY A 350 3.77 21.12 -13.09
CA GLY A 350 3.82 19.66 -12.96
C GLY A 350 2.71 18.96 -13.73
N PHE A 351 1.48 19.44 -13.63
CA PHE A 351 0.36 18.91 -14.40
C PHE A 351 0.57 19.11 -15.92
N TYR A 352 0.99 20.30 -16.34
CA TYR A 352 1.29 20.57 -17.74
C TYR A 352 2.39 19.65 -18.27
N PHE A 353 3.47 19.46 -17.51
CA PHE A 353 4.54 18.52 -17.85
C PHE A 353 4.00 17.08 -18.00
N GLN A 354 3.25 16.58 -17.03
CA GLN A 354 2.67 15.24 -17.07
C GLN A 354 1.77 15.04 -18.30
N PHE A 355 0.95 16.05 -18.63
CA PHE A 355 0.06 16.03 -19.77
C PHE A 355 0.81 16.03 -21.09
N MET A 356 1.82 16.90 -21.24
CA MET A 356 2.66 16.99 -22.45
C MET A 356 3.47 15.72 -22.69
N MET A 357 3.91 15.04 -21.62
CA MET A 357 4.62 13.76 -21.68
C MET A 357 3.69 12.56 -21.96
N GLY A 358 2.38 12.79 -22.11
CA GLY A 358 1.40 11.74 -22.38
C GLY A 358 1.30 10.69 -21.25
N PHE A 359 1.62 11.08 -20.01
CA PHE A 359 1.73 10.18 -18.86
C PHE A 359 2.73 9.02 -19.05
N SER A 360 3.72 9.21 -19.92
CA SER A 360 4.83 8.28 -20.10
C SER A 360 6.07 8.73 -19.33
N MET A 361 6.87 7.78 -18.87
CA MET A 361 8.06 8.08 -18.10
C MET A 361 9.29 8.21 -19.00
N PRO A 362 9.96 9.38 -19.05
CA PRO A 362 11.17 9.53 -19.84
C PRO A 362 12.36 8.81 -19.20
N PHE A 363 13.30 8.35 -20.03
CA PHE A 363 14.61 7.91 -19.56
C PHE A 363 15.40 9.11 -19.02
N PRO A 364 16.12 9.00 -17.89
CA PRO A 364 16.39 7.80 -17.09
C PRO A 364 15.44 7.58 -15.90
N PHE A 365 14.41 8.42 -15.74
CA PHE A 365 13.49 8.31 -14.61
C PHE A 365 12.72 6.99 -14.59
N ASN A 366 12.52 6.38 -15.75
CA ASN A 366 11.92 5.03 -15.88
C ASN A 366 12.68 3.96 -15.09
N LEU A 367 14.01 4.04 -15.02
CA LEU A 367 14.85 3.13 -14.26
C LEU A 367 14.79 3.46 -12.76
N LEU A 368 14.84 4.75 -12.43
CA LEU A 368 14.79 5.22 -11.05
C LEU A 368 13.46 4.88 -10.37
N LEU A 369 12.35 5.05 -11.07
CA LEU A 369 11.00 4.82 -10.56
C LEU A 369 10.42 3.47 -11.01
N TRP A 370 11.26 2.57 -11.55
CA TRP A 370 10.85 1.23 -11.95
C TRP A 370 10.09 0.46 -10.84
N PRO A 371 10.50 0.51 -9.55
CA PRO A 371 9.73 -0.15 -8.48
C PRO A 371 8.28 0.33 -8.37
N PHE A 372 8.02 1.61 -8.61
CA PHE A 372 6.65 2.15 -8.65
C PHE A 372 5.88 1.65 -9.88
N GLY A 373 6.56 1.44 -11.01
CA GLY A 373 5.98 0.81 -12.19
C GLY A 373 5.54 -0.64 -11.94
N VAL A 374 6.36 -1.41 -11.22
CA VAL A 374 6.01 -2.79 -10.81
C VAL A 374 4.81 -2.77 -9.87
N ALA A 375 4.78 -1.86 -8.89
CA ALA A 375 3.66 -1.73 -7.96
C ALA A 375 2.36 -1.35 -8.69
N GLU A 376 2.41 -0.37 -9.59
CA GLU A 376 1.27 0.04 -10.43
C GLU A 376 0.72 -1.14 -11.23
N TRP A 377 1.60 -1.87 -11.92
CA TRP A 377 1.21 -3.04 -12.71
C TRP A 377 0.56 -4.11 -11.85
N TYR A 378 1.15 -4.44 -10.70
CA TYR A 378 0.62 -5.44 -9.78
C TYR A 378 -0.76 -5.06 -9.20
N ILE A 379 -0.93 -3.78 -8.83
CA ILE A 379 -2.21 -3.28 -8.30
C ILE A 379 -3.29 -3.35 -9.38
N VAL A 380 -3.00 -2.89 -10.59
CA VAL A 380 -3.94 -2.96 -11.72
C VAL A 380 -4.32 -4.42 -12.00
N TRP A 381 -3.35 -5.32 -12.03
CA TRP A 381 -3.57 -6.75 -12.23
C TRP A 381 -4.48 -7.35 -11.15
N THR A 382 -4.21 -7.05 -9.87
CA THR A 382 -4.98 -7.56 -8.72
C THR A 382 -6.43 -7.08 -8.73
N VAL A 383 -6.69 -5.87 -9.23
CA VAL A 383 -8.05 -5.31 -9.31
C VAL A 383 -8.81 -5.86 -10.51
N SER A 384 -8.10 -6.18 -11.60
CA SER A 384 -8.66 -6.76 -12.82
C SER A 384 -8.93 -8.26 -12.74
N SER A 385 -8.27 -8.97 -11.82
CA SER A 385 -8.45 -10.40 -11.53
C SER A 385 -9.58 -10.61 -10.51
#